data_AF-A0A832TFG4-F1
#
_entry.id   AF-A0A832TFG4-F1
#
_cell.length_a   1.000
_cell.length_b   1.000
_cell.length_c   1.000
_cell.angle_alpha   90.00
_cell.angle_beta   90.00
_cell.angle_gamma   90.00
#
_symmetry.space_group_name_H-M   'P 1'
#
loop_
_entity.id
_entity.type
_entity.pdbx_description
1 polymer ?
#
loop_
_entity_poly.entity_id
_entity_poly.type
_entity_poly.pdbx_seq_one_letter_code
_entity_poly.pdbx_strand_id
1 'polypeptide(L)' 'MTPEERREKLKELKAELLREMTSKSISGVPDNPGRVKEIKKNIARILTTEREEELRKIRETEKG' A
#
# COMPACT_ATOMS: atom_id res chain seq x y z
N MET A 1 -13.47 -3.31 -2.83
CA MET A 1 -12.87 -1.97 -3.00
C MET A 1 -12.88 -1.65 -4.48
N THR A 2 -13.33 -0.47 -4.85
CA THR A 2 -13.14 0.06 -6.21
C THR A 2 -11.66 0.42 -6.43
N PRO A 3 -11.20 0.56 -7.69
CA PRO A 3 -9.87 1.10 -7.97
C PRO A 3 -9.62 2.46 -7.29
N GLU A 4 -10.64 3.31 -7.21
CA GLU A 4 -10.58 4.62 -6.58
C GLU A 4 -10.37 4.51 -5.06
N GLU A 5 -11.12 3.64 -4.39
CA GLU A 5 -10.95 3.36 -2.96
C GLU A 5 -9.55 2.80 -2.64
N ARG A 6 -8.99 1.98 -3.55
CA ARG A 6 -7.61 1.46 -3.40
C ARG A 6 -6.58 2.57 -3.51
N ARG A 7 -6.76 3.50 -4.45
CA ARG A 7 -5.89 4.67 -4.61
C ARG A 7 -5.93 5.61 -3.42
N GLU A 8 -7.11 5.89 -2.89
CA GLU A 8 -7.25 6.68 -1.66
C GLU A 8 -6.57 5.97 -0.49
N LYS A 9 -6.78 4.66 -0.34
CA LYS A 9 -6.14 3.90 0.74
C LYS A 9 -4.62 3.87 0.62
N LEU A 10 -4.08 3.78 -0.59
CA LEU A 10 -2.64 3.89 -0.84
C LEU A 10 -2.09 5.27 -0.45
N LYS A 11 -2.84 6.34 -0.74
CA LYS A 11 -2.45 7.71 -0.34
C LYS A 11 -2.38 7.84 1.18
N GLU A 12 -3.37 7.33 1.89
CA GLU A 12 -3.39 7.30 3.36
C GLU A 12 -2.20 6.53 3.94
N LEU A 13 -1.97 5.32 3.46
CA LEU A 13 -0.89 4.45 3.95
C LEU A 13 0.50 5.04 3.65
N LYS A 14 0.68 5.70 2.50
CA LYS A 14 1.95 6.40 2.19
C LYS A 14 2.16 7.60 3.10
N ALA A 15 1.12 8.38 3.39
CA ALA A 15 1.21 9.50 4.34
C ALA A 15 1.52 9.01 5.75
N GLU A 16 0.93 7.88 6.16
CA GLU A 16 1.23 7.24 7.44
C GLU A 16 2.67 6.74 7.50
N LEU A 17 3.15 6.06 6.45
CA LEU A 17 4.54 5.60 6.36
C LEU A 17 5.53 6.76 6.51
N LEU A 18 5.24 7.89 5.88
CA LEU A 18 6.08 9.09 5.99
C LEU A 18 6.17 9.58 7.44
N ARG A 19 5.03 9.72 8.13
CA ARG A 19 4.98 10.14 9.53
C ARG A 19 5.79 9.20 10.43
N GLU A 20 5.59 7.88 10.29
CA GLU A 20 6.32 6.88 11.07
C GLU A 20 7.84 6.92 10.85
N MET A 21 8.26 7.13 9.59
CA MET A 21 9.69 7.27 9.28
C MET A 21 10.27 8.56 9.86
N THR A 22 9.55 9.68 9.77
CA THR A 22 9.98 10.96 10.36
C THR A 22 10.08 10.86 11.89
N SER A 23 9.08 10.30 12.56
CA SER A 23 9.12 10.08 14.01
C SER A 23 10.33 9.24 14.41
N LYS A 24 10.57 8.12 13.72
CA LYS A 24 11.75 7.27 13.94
C LYS A 24 13.07 8.03 13.80
N SER A 25 13.17 8.95 12.84
CA SER A 25 14.37 9.76 12.62
C SER A 25 14.62 10.79 13.72
N ILE A 26 13.57 11.35 14.34
CA ILE A 26 13.68 12.38 15.37
C ILE A 26 14.03 11.79 16.74
N SER A 27 13.37 10.69 17.14
CA SER A 27 13.52 10.12 18.49
C SER A 27 14.60 9.03 18.58
N GLY A 28 15.11 8.52 17.46
CA GLY A 28 16.05 7.39 17.41
C GLY A 28 15.45 6.04 17.79
N VAL A 29 14.36 6.03 18.57
CA VAL A 29 13.59 4.85 18.97
C VAL A 29 12.17 4.97 18.40
N PRO A 30 11.74 4.06 17.49
CA PRO A 30 10.37 4.06 17.00
C PRO A 30 9.40 3.66 18.11
N ASP A 31 8.29 4.41 18.28
CA ASP A 31 7.21 4.09 19.23
C ASP A 31 6.64 2.67 19.00
N ASN A 32 6.58 2.24 17.74
CA ASN A 32 6.26 0.87 17.36
C ASN A 32 7.20 0.38 16.25
N PRO A 33 8.22 -0.43 16.55
CA PRO A 33 9.18 -0.91 15.55
C PRO A 33 8.54 -1.77 14.45
N GLY A 34 7.38 -2.37 14.70
CA GLY A 34 6.63 -3.17 13.73
C GLY A 34 5.81 -2.34 12.74
N ARG A 35 5.43 -1.10 13.10
CA ARG A 35 4.42 -0.33 12.37
C ARG A 35 4.81 -0.05 10.91
N VAL A 36 6.05 0.38 10.68
CA VAL A 36 6.60 0.61 9.33
C VAL A 36 6.50 -0.65 8.47
N LYS A 37 6.79 -1.82 9.04
CA LYS A 37 6.73 -3.11 8.33
C LYS A 37 5.28 -3.47 7.99
N GLU A 38 4.34 -3.23 8.88
CA GLU A 38 2.91 -3.47 8.66
C GLU A 38 2.35 -2.57 7.56
N ILE A 39 2.65 -1.26 7.60
CA ILE A 39 2.20 -0.30 6.59
C ILE A 39 2.73 -0.71 5.20
N LYS A 40 4.02 -1.05 5.09
CA LYS A 40 4.61 -1.54 3.84
C LYS A 40 3.93 -2.80 3.31
N LYS A 41 3.61 -3.75 4.20
CA LYS A 41 2.85 -4.97 3.81
C LYS A 41 1.45 -4.65 3.32
N ASN A 42 0.76 -3.71 3.95
CA ASN A 42 -0.58 -3.30 3.53
C ASN A 42 -0.55 -2.62 2.16
N ILE A 43 0.43 -1.73 1.92
CA ILE A 43 0.66 -1.14 0.60
C ILE A 43 0.91 -2.23 -0.44
N ALA A 44 1.79 -3.20 -0.15
CA ALA A 44 2.10 -4.29 -1.07
C ALA A 44 0.85 -5.12 -1.43
N ARG A 45 0.00 -5.46 -0.46
CA ARG A 45 -1.25 -6.21 -0.70
C ARG A 45 -2.19 -5.47 -1.66
N ILE A 46 -2.38 -4.16 -1.47
CA ILE A 46 -3.25 -3.36 -2.34
C ILE A 46 -2.71 -3.36 -3.77
N LEU A 47 -1.40 -3.12 -3.94
CA LEU A 47 -0.76 -3.13 -5.26
C LEU A 47 -0.84 -4.50 -5.93
N THR A 48 -0.71 -5.59 -5.17
CA THR A 48 -0.90 -6.95 -5.70
C THR A 48 -2.32 -7.13 -6.21
N THR A 49 -3.34 -6.74 -5.44
CA THR A 49 -4.74 -6.82 -5.90
C THR A 49 -4.98 -5.99 -7.17
N GLU A 50 -4.44 -4.77 -7.27
CA GLU A 50 -4.57 -3.97 -8.49
C GLU A 50 -3.93 -4.67 -9.70
N ARG A 51 -2.75 -5.26 -9.50
CA ARG A 51 -2.06 -5.99 -10.58
C ARG A 51 -2.81 -7.25 -11.01
N GLU A 52 -3.39 -7.99 -10.07
CA GLU A 52 -4.20 -9.18 -10.37
C GLU A 52 -5.46 -8.81 -11.16
N GLU A 53 -6.12 -7.71 -10.82
CA GLU A 53 -7.27 -7.20 -11.58
C GLU A 53 -6.88 -6.75 -13.00
N GLU A 54 -5.74 -6.07 -13.14
CA GLU A 54 -5.20 -5.68 -14.45
C GLU A 54 -4.92 -6.92 -15.32
N LEU A 55 -4.23 -7.92 -14.77
CA LEU A 55 -3.92 -9.17 -15.47
C LEU A 55 -5.18 -9.96 -15.85
N ARG A 56 -6.21 -9.94 -14.99
CA ARG A 56 -7.51 -10.55 -15.32
C ARG A 56 -8.14 -9.85 -16.53
N LYS A 57 -8.19 -8.52 -16.55
CA LYS A 57 -8.75 -7.75 -17.68
C LYS A 57 -8.01 -8.02 -18.99
N ILE A 58 -6.67 -8.08 -18.97
CA ILE A 58 -5.87 -8.41 -20.15
C ILE A 58 -6.24 -9.80 -20.68
N ARG A 59 -6.30 -10.81 -19.80
CA ARG A 59 -6.69 -12.18 -20.17
C ARG A 59 -8.11 -12.29 -20.72
N GLU A 60 -9.02 -11.41 -20.29
CA GLU A 60 -10.39 -11.35 -20.82
C GLU A 60 -10.38 -10.73 -22.23
N THR A 61 -9.59 -9.68 -22.46
CA THR A 61 -9.45 -9.05 -23.78
C THR A 61 -8.76 -9.93 -24.81
N GLU A 62 -7.85 -10.82 -24.40
CA GLU A 62 -7.16 -11.77 -25.30
C GLU A 62 -8.02 -12.99 -25.69
N LYS A 63 -9.17 -13.20 -25.02
CA LYS A 63 -10.08 -14.32 -25.26
C LYS A 63 -11.26 -13.99 -26.16
N GLY A 64 -11.51 -12.71 -26.43
CA GLY A 64 -12.55 -12.22 -27.34
C GLY A 64 -12.00 -11.99 -28.73
#